data_AF-A0A1V2LZZ2-F1
#
_entry.id   AF-A0A1V2LZZ2-F1
#
_cell.length_a   1.000
_cell.length_b   1.000
_cell.length_c   1.000
_cell.angle_alpha   90.00
_cell.angle_beta   90.00
_cell.angle_gamma   90.00
#
_symmetry.space_group_name_H-M   'P 1'
#
loop_
_entity.id
_entity.type
_entity.pdbx_description
1 polymer ?
#
loop_
_entity_poly.entity_id
_entity_poly.type
_entity_poly.pdbx_seq_one_letter_code
_entity_poly.pdbx_strand_id
1 'polypeptide(L)'
;MKISIYIKINKKVKWNNIKKSHIRKGKYPKNLFFLCTSPYNKLTFEIVQGHFLNENYNDSYLLSISKHKDTLVEDLQNLVDLIYNKKQLTLNMLRQEHTND
;
A
#
# COMPACT_ATOMS: atom_id res chain seq x y z
N MET A 1 4.72 -4.19 7.37
CA MET A 1 4.42 -2.97 6.58
C MET A 1 3.47 -2.07 7.36
N LYS A 2 3.67 -0.74 7.30
CA LYS A 2 2.77 0.28 7.87
C LYS A 2 1.55 0.48 6.95
N ILE A 3 0.40 0.88 7.50
CA ILE A 3 -0.82 1.11 6.70
C ILE A 3 -1.06 2.60 6.55
N SER A 4 -1.01 3.13 5.33
CA SER A 4 -1.26 4.55 5.09
C SER A 4 -2.70 4.93 5.44
N ILE A 5 -2.91 6.14 5.97
CA ILE A 5 -4.26 6.70 6.12
C ILE A 5 -4.97 6.88 4.78
N TYR A 6 -4.21 6.97 3.68
CA TYR A 6 -4.72 7.10 2.31
C TYR A 6 -4.92 5.74 1.62
N ILE A 7 -4.93 4.64 2.38
CA ILE A 7 -5.06 3.30 1.79
C ILE A 7 -6.37 3.17 0.99
N LYS A 8 -6.24 2.73 -0.26
CA LYS A 8 -7.35 2.27 -1.08
C LYS A 8 -7.50 0.75 -0.97
N ILE A 9 -8.72 0.29 -0.80
CA ILE A 9 -9.01 -1.14 -0.66
C ILE A 9 -9.97 -1.49 -1.78
N ASN A 10 -9.56 -2.39 -2.67
CA ASN A 10 -10.46 -2.86 -3.70
C ASN A 10 -11.68 -3.55 -3.05
N LYS A 11 -12.89 -3.23 -3.54
CA LYS A 11 -14.17 -3.74 -2.99
C LYS A 11 -14.24 -5.27 -2.88
N LYS A 12 -13.48 -6.01 -3.71
CA LYS A 12 -13.43 -7.48 -3.68
C LYS A 12 -12.48 -8.04 -2.59
N VAL A 13 -11.79 -7.18 -1.85
CA VAL A 13 -10.91 -7.54 -0.73
C VAL A 13 -11.68 -7.35 0.58
N LYS A 14 -11.96 -8.45 1.28
CA LYS A 14 -12.51 -8.39 2.65
C LYS A 14 -11.50 -7.72 3.59
N TRP A 15 -11.74 -6.48 4.00
CA TRP A 15 -10.84 -5.73 4.87
C TRP A 15 -11.34 -5.76 6.31
N ASN A 16 -10.56 -6.36 7.20
CA ASN A 16 -10.91 -6.52 8.61
C ASN A 16 -9.68 -6.31 9.52
N ASN A 17 -9.91 -6.16 10.82
CA ASN A 17 -8.86 -5.87 11.80
C ASN A 17 -7.82 -6.99 11.89
N ILE A 18 -8.23 -8.25 11.71
CA ILE A 18 -7.30 -9.39 11.67
C ILE A 18 -6.30 -9.24 10.52
N LYS A 19 -6.80 -8.91 9.32
CA LYS A 19 -5.96 -8.71 8.13
C LYS A 19 -5.02 -7.50 8.30
N LYS A 20 -5.52 -6.40 8.87
CA LYS A 20 -4.68 -5.24 9.23
C LYS A 20 -3.54 -5.66 10.17
N SER A 21 -3.88 -6.38 11.25
CA SER A 21 -2.90 -6.87 12.23
C SER A 21 -1.88 -7.81 11.60
N HIS A 22 -2.31 -8.71 10.72
CA HIS A 22 -1.42 -9.61 9.98
C HIS A 22 -0.43 -8.83 9.10
N ILE A 23 -0.91 -7.86 8.31
CA ILE A 23 -0.05 -7.03 7.44
C ILE A 23 0.97 -6.24 8.27
N ARG A 24 0.54 -5.66 9.42
CA ARG A 24 1.45 -4.97 10.35
C ARG A 24 2.53 -5.91 10.90
N LYS A 25 2.18 -7.17 11.19
CA LYS A 25 3.09 -8.23 11.65
C LYS A 25 3.89 -8.92 10.53
N GLY A 26 3.89 -8.38 9.32
CA GLY A 26 4.63 -8.96 8.19
C GLY A 26 4.01 -10.24 7.60
N LYS A 27 2.77 -10.58 7.98
CA LYS A 27 2.03 -11.75 7.47
C LYS A 27 1.14 -11.32 6.30
N TYR A 28 1.67 -11.41 5.09
CA TYR A 28 1.00 -10.93 3.88
C TYR A 28 0.20 -12.04 3.17
N PRO A 29 -1.09 -11.81 2.85
CA PRO A 29 -1.88 -12.72 2.01
C PRO A 29 -1.24 -12.97 0.63
N LYS A 30 -0.86 -14.22 0.36
CA LYS A 30 -0.12 -14.64 -0.85
C LYS A 30 -0.82 -14.36 -2.18
N ASN A 31 -2.15 -14.33 -2.19
CA ASN A 31 -2.99 -14.16 -3.36
C ASN A 31 -3.45 -12.70 -3.59
N LEU A 32 -2.93 -11.76 -2.80
CA LEU A 32 -3.22 -10.34 -2.98
C LEU A 32 -1.99 -9.62 -3.53
N PHE A 33 -2.23 -8.55 -4.27
CA PHE A 33 -1.22 -7.60 -4.69
C PHE A 33 -1.30 -6.36 -3.80
N PHE A 34 -0.15 -5.74 -3.59
CA PHE A 34 0.06 -4.60 -2.72
C PHE A 34 0.74 -3.51 -3.52
N LEU A 35 0.14 -2.32 -3.54
CA LEU A 35 0.80 -1.08 -3.96
C LEU A 35 1.36 -0.42 -2.71
N CYS A 36 2.67 -0.23 -2.64
CA CYS A 36 3.33 0.31 -1.46
C CYS A 36 4.52 1.20 -1.83
N THR A 37 5.05 1.94 -0.86
CA THR A 37 6.33 2.63 -1.03
C THR A 37 7.48 1.63 -1.06
N SER A 38 8.44 1.82 -1.95
CA SER A 38 9.61 0.95 -2.05
C SER A 38 10.47 1.01 -0.78
N PRO A 39 10.98 -0.13 -0.29
CA PRO A 39 12.02 -0.14 0.75
C PRO A 39 13.42 0.18 0.20
N TYR A 40 13.62 0.11 -1.12
CA TYR A 40 14.92 0.28 -1.77
C TYR A 40 15.13 1.71 -2.30
N ASN A 41 14.05 2.43 -2.64
CA ASN A 41 14.12 3.81 -3.10
C ASN A 41 12.93 4.65 -2.59
N LYS A 42 13.23 5.65 -1.77
CA LYS A 42 12.25 6.54 -1.11
C LYS A 42 11.35 7.32 -2.06
N LEU A 43 11.65 7.40 -3.35
CA LEU A 43 10.86 8.14 -4.35
C LEU A 43 10.00 7.23 -5.22
N THR A 44 10.04 5.91 -5.00
CA THR A 44 9.36 4.94 -5.87
C THR A 44 8.25 4.19 -5.14
N PHE A 45 7.30 3.71 -5.96
CA PHE A 45 6.24 2.81 -5.54
C PHE A 45 6.44 1.46 -6.20
N GLU A 46 6.01 0.42 -5.50
CA GLU A 46 6.10 -0.95 -6.00
C GLU A 46 4.74 -1.63 -5.92
N ILE A 47 4.42 -2.40 -6.96
CA ILE A 47 3.31 -3.34 -6.98
C ILE A 47 3.89 -4.74 -6.79
N VAL A 48 3.65 -5.34 -5.63
CA VAL A 48 4.25 -6.61 -5.22
C VAL A 48 3.16 -7.59 -4.82
N GLN A 49 3.29 -8.84 -5.25
CA GLN A 49 2.38 -9.90 -4.79
C GLN A 49 2.77 -10.32 -3.38
N GLY A 50 1.78 -10.62 -2.52
CA GLY A 50 2.01 -10.82 -1.09
C GLY A 50 2.99 -11.94 -0.73
N HIS A 51 3.19 -12.95 -1.58
CA HIS A 51 4.18 -14.00 -1.32
C HIS A 51 5.63 -13.56 -1.55
N PHE A 52 5.87 -12.44 -2.24
CA PHE A 52 7.20 -11.84 -2.41
C PHE A 52 7.52 -10.75 -1.38
N LEU A 53 6.53 -10.35 -0.57
CA LEU A 53 6.75 -9.40 0.51
C LEU A 53 7.49 -10.06 1.67
N ASN A 54 8.57 -9.43 2.10
CA ASN A 54 9.43 -9.88 3.20
C ASN A 54 9.67 -8.75 4.21
N GLU A 55 10.61 -8.95 5.12
CA GLU A 55 10.96 -8.02 6.19
C GLU A 55 11.48 -6.66 5.71
N ASN A 56 12.04 -6.56 4.50
CA ASN A 56 12.48 -5.28 3.93
C ASN A 56 11.32 -4.29 3.81
N TYR A 57 10.09 -4.77 3.65
CA TYR A 57 8.88 -3.95 3.52
C TYR A 57 8.26 -3.55 4.87
N ASN A 58 8.93 -3.80 6.00
CA ASN A 58 8.40 -3.44 7.32
C ASN A 58 8.16 -1.94 7.45
N ASP A 59 9.08 -1.12 6.95
CA ASP A 59 8.98 0.34 6.94
C ASP A 59 8.25 0.94 5.74
N SER A 60 7.87 0.10 4.77
CA SER A 60 7.02 0.52 3.66
C SER A 60 5.61 0.89 4.13
N TYR A 61 4.95 1.75 3.36
CA TYR A 61 3.57 2.15 3.58
C TYR A 61 2.67 1.53 2.52
N LEU A 62 1.64 0.81 2.97
CA LEU A 62 0.60 0.25 2.11
C LEU A 62 -0.33 1.37 1.62
N LEU A 63 -0.46 1.48 0.29
CA LEU A 63 -1.27 2.52 -0.37
C LEU A 63 -2.49 1.92 -1.08
N SER A 64 -2.38 0.72 -1.63
CA SER A 64 -3.54 0.00 -2.15
C SER A 64 -3.38 -1.52 -2.07
N ILE A 65 -4.51 -2.24 -1.98
CA ILE A 65 -4.56 -3.70 -1.97
C ILE A 65 -5.66 -4.23 -2.89
N SER A 66 -5.33 -5.21 -3.73
CA SER A 66 -6.27 -5.80 -4.69
C SER A 66 -5.98 -7.28 -4.94
N LYS A 67 -6.95 -7.99 -5.52
CA LYS A 67 -6.75 -9.34 -6.10
C LYS A 67 -6.14 -9.28 -7.51
N HIS A 68 -6.29 -8.16 -8.21
CA HIS A 68 -5.87 -7.99 -9.59
C HIS A 68 -4.83 -6.88 -9.69
N LYS A 69 -3.75 -7.14 -10.42
CA LYS A 69 -2.65 -6.21 -10.63
C LYS A 69 -3.12 -4.94 -11.35
N ASP A 70 -3.99 -5.06 -12.33
CA ASP A 70 -4.43 -3.94 -13.18
C ASP A 70 -5.12 -2.84 -12.36
N THR A 71 -5.92 -3.22 -11.35
CA THR A 71 -6.50 -2.26 -10.40
C THR A 71 -5.44 -1.43 -9.69
N LEU A 72 -4.30 -2.04 -9.33
CA LEU A 72 -3.23 -1.32 -8.65
C LEU A 72 -2.46 -0.40 -9.60
N VAL A 73 -2.41 -0.72 -10.89
CA VAL A 73 -1.85 0.16 -11.92
C VAL A 73 -2.72 1.41 -12.06
N GLU A 74 -4.05 1.26 -12.10
CA GLU A 74 -5.00 2.37 -12.09
C GLU A 74 -4.87 3.21 -10.80
N ASP A 75 -4.75 2.55 -9.64
CA ASP A 75 -4.53 3.26 -8.37
C ASP A 75 -3.20 4.03 -8.36
N LEU A 76 -2.13 3.46 -8.91
CA LEU A 76 -0.83 4.12 -9.05
C LEU A 76 -0.91 5.33 -9.99
N GLN A 77 -1.55 5.20 -11.15
CA GLN A 77 -1.77 6.32 -12.08
C GLN A 77 -2.50 7.47 -11.38
N ASN A 78 -3.58 7.17 -10.67
CA ASN A 78 -4.32 8.15 -9.88
C ASN A 78 -3.45 8.80 -8.80
N LEU A 79 -2.60 8.02 -8.13
CA LEU A 79 -1.70 8.52 -7.09
C LEU A 79 -0.66 9.49 -7.67
N VAL A 80 -0.06 9.16 -8.81
CA VAL A 80 0.89 10.02 -9.53
C VAL A 80 0.22 11.32 -9.97
N ASP A 81 -0.99 11.24 -10.50
CA ASP A 81 -1.78 12.42 -10.89
C ASP A 81 -2.07 13.34 -9.70
N LEU A 82 -2.48 12.76 -8.55
CA LEU A 82 -2.73 13.49 -7.32
C LEU A 82 -1.48 14.17 -6.74
N ILE A 83 -0.30 13.55 -6.90
CA ILE A 83 0.96 14.10 -6.41
C ILE A 83 1.49 15.19 -7.34
N TYR A 84 1.63 14.91 -8.63
CA TYR A 84 2.43 15.76 -9.53
C TYR A 84 1.60 16.75 -10.34
N ASN A 85 0.43 16.34 -10.84
CA ASN A 85 -0.39 17.19 -11.69
C ASN A 85 -1.33 18.06 -10.86
N LYS A 86 -2.08 17.43 -9.95
CA LYS A 86 -3.07 18.10 -9.11
C LYS A 86 -2.48 18.70 -7.83
N LYS A 87 -1.31 18.21 -7.39
CA LYS A 87 -0.60 18.66 -6.18
C LYS A 87 -1.49 18.67 -4.92
N GLN A 88 -2.42 17.71 -4.85
CA GLN A 88 -3.35 17.54 -3.73
C GLN A 88 -2.76 16.64 -2.64
N LEU A 89 -1.77 15.81 -2.98
CA LEU A 89 -1.04 14.95 -2.07
C LEU A 89 0.46 15.17 -2.19
N THR A 90 1.20 14.90 -1.12
CA THR A 90 2.65 14.81 -1.15
C THR A 90 3.11 13.40 -0.79
N LEU A 91 4.32 13.03 -1.17
CA LEU A 91 4.92 11.75 -0.77
C LEU A 91 4.96 11.56 0.76
N ASN A 92 5.14 12.65 1.51
CA ASN A 92 5.17 12.60 2.97
C ASN A 92 3.78 12.35 3.58
N MET A 93 2.70 12.87 2.97
CA MET A 93 1.33 12.58 3.42
C MET A 93 1.00 11.08 3.32
N LEU A 94 1.48 10.42 2.26
CA LEU A 94 1.30 8.97 2.08
C LEU A 94 1.98 8.13 3.17
N ARG A 95 2.95 8.71 3.90
CA ARG A 95 3.68 8.08 5.02
C ARG A 95 3.06 8.34 6.40
N GLN A 96 1.81 8.79 6.44
CA GLN A 96 1.04 8.90 7.67
C GLN A 96 0.29 7.58 7.89
N GLU A 97 0.35 7.05 9.10
CA GLU A 97 -0.39 5.84 9.51
C GLU A 97 -1.48 6.21 10.52
N HIS A 98 -2.60 5.48 10.48
CA HIS A 98 -3.56 5.53 11.57
C HIS A 98 -2.91 4.97 12.85
N THR A 99 -2.43 5.89 13.71
CA THR A 99 -2.14 5.64 15.12
C THR A 99 -3.45 5.63 15.88
N ASN A 100 -4.19 4.52 15.80
CA ASN A 100 -5.21 4.21 16.79
C ASN A 100 -4.88 2.83 17.35
N ASP A 101 -4.60 2.84 18.65
CA ASP A 101 -4.56 1.69 19.57
C ASP A 101 -5.87 0.90 19.53
#